data_AF-A0A919LF43-F1
#
_entry.id   AF-A0A919LF43-F1
#
_cell.length_a   1.000
_cell.length_b   1.000
_cell.length_c   1.000
_cell.angle_alpha   90.00
_cell.angle_beta   90.00
_cell.angle_gamma   90.00
#
_symmetry.space_group_name_H-M   'P 1'
#
loop_
_entity.id
_entity.type
_entity.pdbx_description
1 polymer ?
#
loop_
_entity_poly.entity_id
_entity_poly.type
_entity_poly.pdbx_seq_one_letter_code
_entity_poly.pdbx_strand_id
1 'polypeptide(L)'
;MFEGPLLRDVVADAGPAFDARRRKDRSRFLLAVSGGDGHHTVLSWAELDADFAAGPVLLATRLDGEELDEAVSQLVVPTDRCGARYVSAVTHVWFGALPTPDVGL
;
A
#
# COMPACT_ATOMS: atom_id res chain seq x y z
N MET A 1 6.82 -2.58 -17.97
CA MET A 1 7.02 -1.56 -16.92
C MET A 1 5.65 -1.23 -16.35
N PHE A 2 5.50 -1.32 -15.03
CA PHE A 2 4.25 -0.94 -14.38
C PHE A 2 4.15 0.55 -14.21
N GLU A 3 2.96 1.10 -14.44
CA GLU A 3 2.67 2.53 -14.34
C GLU A 3 1.33 2.76 -13.64
N GLY A 4 1.25 3.84 -12.87
CA GLY A 4 0.07 4.22 -12.11
C GLY A 4 0.42 5.15 -10.94
N PRO A 5 -0.57 5.57 -10.14
CA PRO A 5 -0.33 6.40 -8.97
C PRO A 5 0.50 5.68 -7.91
N LEU A 6 1.26 6.46 -7.15
CA LEU A 6 1.87 5.96 -5.93
C LEU A 6 0.75 5.62 -4.93
N LEU A 7 0.84 4.45 -4.29
CA LEU A 7 -0.13 4.04 -3.28
C LEU A 7 -0.22 5.04 -2.13
N ARG A 8 0.88 5.74 -1.82
CA ARG A 8 0.91 6.82 -0.83
C ARG A 8 -0.05 7.96 -1.18
N ASP A 9 -0.11 8.32 -2.45
CA ASP A 9 -0.93 9.43 -2.93
C ASP A 9 -2.40 9.01 -2.99
N VAL A 10 -2.69 7.75 -3.37
CA VAL A 10 -4.04 7.17 -3.31
C VAL A 10 -4.60 7.20 -1.87
N VAL A 11 -3.81 6.77 -0.89
CA VAL A 11 -4.25 6.77 0.52
C VAL A 11 -4.36 8.19 1.07
N ALA A 12 -3.46 9.09 0.69
CA ALA A 12 -3.53 10.49 1.09
C ALA A 12 -4.80 11.18 0.56
N ASP A 13 -5.16 10.93 -0.71
CA ASP A 13 -6.38 11.45 -1.33
C ASP A 13 -7.66 10.92 -0.66
N ALA A 14 -7.63 9.66 -0.22
CA ALA A 14 -8.72 9.04 0.56
C ALA A 14 -8.90 9.63 1.98
N GLY A 15 -7.99 10.50 2.44
CA GLY A 15 -8.08 11.17 3.74
C GLY A 15 -7.75 10.23 4.92
N PRO A 16 -6.47 9.93 5.19
CA PRO A 16 -6.09 8.95 6.19
C PRO A 16 -6.46 9.39 7.60
N ALA A 17 -6.87 8.43 8.44
CA ALA A 17 -7.38 8.67 9.79
C ALA A 17 -6.30 9.02 10.84
N PHE A 18 -5.20 9.67 10.45
CA PHE A 18 -4.14 10.12 11.37
C PHE A 18 -3.85 11.60 11.26
N ASP A 19 -3.39 12.20 12.36
CA ASP A 19 -2.87 13.56 12.35
C ASP A 19 -1.50 13.58 11.67
N ALA A 20 -1.45 14.06 10.43
CA ALA A 20 -0.23 14.14 9.62
C ALA A 20 0.91 14.93 10.30
N ARG A 21 0.59 15.80 11.27
CA ARG A 21 1.57 16.59 12.04
C ARG A 21 2.27 15.75 13.11
N ARG A 22 1.72 14.59 13.49
CA ARG A 22 2.29 13.70 14.51
C ARG A 22 3.11 12.59 13.86
N ARG A 23 4.37 12.89 13.57
CA ARG A 23 5.29 11.95 12.89
C ARG A 23 5.40 10.58 13.59
N LYS A 24 5.41 10.55 14.93
CA LYS A 24 5.49 9.29 15.69
C LYS A 24 4.21 8.44 15.57
N ASP A 25 3.05 9.08 15.42
CA ASP A 25 1.77 8.36 15.31
C ASP A 25 1.67 7.63 13.97
N ARG A 26 2.28 8.18 12.90
CA ARG A 26 2.29 7.56 11.56
C ARG A 26 3.00 6.21 11.51
N SER A 27 3.98 5.96 12.39
CA SER A 27 4.75 4.72 12.39
C SER A 27 3.97 3.46 12.78
N ARG A 28 2.77 3.61 13.37
CA ARG A 28 1.91 2.46 13.74
C ARG A 28 0.86 2.13 12.70
N PHE A 29 0.80 2.85 11.58
CA PHE A 29 -0.20 2.61 10.55
C PHE A 29 0.25 1.54 9.56
N LEU A 30 -0.72 0.76 9.12
CA LEU A 30 -0.57 -0.34 8.18
C LEU A 30 -1.58 -0.20 7.05
N LEU A 31 -1.23 -0.81 5.92
CA LEU A 31 -2.12 -1.10 4.81
C LEU A 31 -2.29 -2.61 4.70
N ALA A 32 -3.52 -3.09 4.56
CA ALA A 32 -3.80 -4.45 4.11
C ALA A 32 -4.41 -4.38 2.71
N VAL A 33 -3.82 -5.11 1.76
CA VAL A 33 -4.25 -5.12 0.36
C VAL A 33 -4.67 -6.53 -0.03
N SER A 34 -5.83 -6.65 -0.68
CA SER A 34 -6.40 -7.93 -1.12
C SER A 34 -6.68 -7.92 -2.62
N GLY A 35 -6.32 -9.02 -3.28
CA GLY A 35 -6.59 -9.30 -4.70
C GLY A 35 -7.83 -10.18 -4.91
N GLY A 36 -8.32 -10.22 -6.15
CA GLY A 36 -9.51 -11.01 -6.53
C GLY A 36 -9.32 -12.52 -6.45
N ASP A 37 -8.09 -13.01 -6.42
CA ASP A 37 -7.71 -14.42 -6.30
C ASP A 37 -7.51 -14.89 -4.84
N GLY A 38 -7.76 -14.02 -3.86
CA GLY A 38 -7.53 -14.29 -2.44
C GLY A 38 -6.09 -14.02 -1.96
N HIS A 39 -5.19 -13.62 -2.87
CA HIS A 39 -3.86 -13.15 -2.46
C HIS A 39 -3.98 -11.87 -1.65
N HIS A 40 -3.19 -11.78 -0.59
CA HIS A 40 -3.22 -10.65 0.33
C HIS A 40 -1.85 -10.34 0.88
N THR A 41 -1.63 -9.07 1.21
CA THR A 41 -0.37 -8.63 1.79
C THR A 41 -0.56 -7.44 2.72
N VAL A 42 0.49 -7.14 3.50
CA VAL A 42 0.55 -6.02 4.42
C VAL A 42 1.77 -5.17 4.10
N LEU A 43 1.58 -3.85 4.18
CA LEU A 43 2.61 -2.83 4.11
C LEU A 43 2.51 -1.97 5.36
N SER A 44 3.65 -1.57 5.92
CA SER A 44 3.66 -0.48 6.89
C SER A 44 3.54 0.86 6.18
N TRP A 45 2.86 1.84 6.79
CA TRP A 45 2.81 3.20 6.23
C TRP A 45 4.21 3.82 6.11
N ALA A 46 5.13 3.47 7.02
CA ALA A 46 6.52 3.92 6.97
C ALA A 46 7.29 3.46 5.72
N GLU A 47 6.87 2.38 5.05
CA GLU A 47 7.44 2.00 3.76
C GLU A 47 7.13 3.02 2.66
N LEU A 48 6.00 3.72 2.75
CA LEU A 48 5.47 4.62 1.72
C LEU A 48 5.69 6.11 2.06
N ASP A 49 5.73 6.44 3.34
CA ASP A 49 5.77 7.81 3.84
C ASP A 49 7.09 8.51 3.47
N ALA A 50 6.97 9.77 3.01
CA ALA A 50 8.09 10.57 2.54
C ALA A 50 9.10 10.92 3.65
N ASP A 51 8.67 10.97 4.91
CA ASP A 51 9.54 11.18 6.06
C ASP A 51 10.21 9.88 6.54
N PHE A 52 9.94 8.73 5.90
CA PHE A 52 10.50 7.42 6.23
C PHE A 52 11.20 6.82 5.01
N ALA A 53 10.79 5.63 4.54
CA ALA A 53 11.50 4.93 3.48
C ALA A 53 11.21 5.51 2.08
N ALA A 54 10.13 6.29 1.93
CA ALA A 54 9.71 6.89 0.66
C ALA A 54 9.69 5.89 -0.52
N GLY A 55 9.25 4.66 -0.26
CA GLY A 55 9.23 3.58 -1.24
C GLY A 55 8.26 3.86 -2.39
N PRO A 56 8.65 3.58 -3.65
CA PRO A 56 7.84 3.86 -4.83
C PRO A 56 6.78 2.77 -5.08
N VAL A 57 5.97 2.46 -4.07
CA VAL A 57 4.90 1.46 -4.17
C VAL A 57 3.79 2.01 -5.07
N LEU A 58 3.40 1.26 -6.10
CA LEU A 58 2.39 1.67 -7.07
C LEU A 58 1.09 0.88 -6.86
N LEU A 59 -0.02 1.56 -7.08
CA LEU A 59 -1.27 0.91 -7.51
C LEU A 59 -1.35 1.08 -9.02
N ALA A 60 -0.72 0.17 -9.74
CA ALA A 60 -0.58 0.25 -11.18
C ALA A 60 -1.89 -0.06 -11.91
N THR A 61 -2.15 0.70 -12.97
CA THR A 61 -3.30 0.52 -13.88
C THR A 61 -2.85 0.29 -15.33
N ARG A 62 -1.53 0.33 -15.58
CA ARG A 62 -0.93 0.07 -16.89
C ARG A 62 0.30 -0.82 -16.78
N LEU A 63 0.55 -1.60 -17.83
CA LEU A 63 1.75 -2.43 -17.99
C LEU A 63 2.30 -2.26 -19.42
N ASP A 64 3.56 -1.82 -19.51
CA ASP A 64 4.25 -1.63 -20.80
C ASP A 64 3.50 -0.69 -21.75
N GLY A 65 2.92 0.37 -21.18
CA GLY A 65 2.14 1.35 -21.94
C GLY A 65 0.73 0.90 -22.31
N GLU A 66 0.30 -0.31 -21.99
CA GLU A 66 -1.07 -0.79 -22.21
C GLU A 66 -1.90 -0.68 -20.93
N GLU A 67 -3.20 -0.39 -21.07
CA GLU A 67 -4.11 -0.41 -19.91
C GLU A 67 -4.28 -1.83 -19.41
N LEU A 68 -4.15 -2.02 -18.10
CA LEU A 68 -4.67 -3.21 -17.47
C LEU A 68 -6.20 -3.13 -17.61
N ASP A 69 -6.83 -4.25 -17.95
CA ASP A 69 -8.29 -4.32 -18.12
C ASP A 69 -9.00 -3.64 -16.92
N GLU A 70 -10.10 -2.91 -17.14
CA GLU A 70 -10.65 -1.91 -16.18
C GLU A 70 -10.88 -2.46 -14.75
N ALA A 71 -11.00 -3.78 -14.60
CA ALA A 71 -11.15 -4.49 -13.33
C ALA A 71 -9.83 -4.92 -12.65
N VAL A 72 -8.66 -4.64 -13.24
CA VAL A 72 -7.37 -5.26 -12.89
C VAL A 72 -6.35 -4.19 -12.48
N SER A 73 -6.50 -3.64 -11.27
CA SER A 73 -5.41 -2.89 -10.64
C SER A 73 -4.34 -3.86 -10.12
N GLN A 74 -3.07 -3.45 -10.15
CA GLN A 74 -1.93 -4.25 -9.65
C GLN A 74 -1.19 -3.49 -8.55
N LEU A 75 -1.07 -4.07 -7.36
CA LEU A 75 -0.09 -3.63 -6.38
C LEU A 75 1.31 -4.04 -6.85
N VAL A 76 2.22 -3.07 -6.88
CA VAL A 76 3.62 -3.26 -7.27
C VAL A 76 4.50 -2.70 -6.15
N VAL A 77 5.41 -3.51 -5.64
CA VAL A 77 6.30 -3.16 -4.52
C VAL A 77 7.76 -3.27 -4.99
N PRO A 78 8.32 -2.25 -5.68
CA PRO A 78 9.63 -2.39 -6.35
C PRO A 78 10.80 -2.70 -5.41
N THR A 79 10.66 -2.44 -4.12
CA THR A 79 11.66 -2.78 -3.08
C THR A 79 11.76 -4.28 -2.83
N ASP A 80 10.74 -5.06 -3.20
CA ASP A 80 10.69 -6.50 -3.01
C ASP A 80 11.33 -7.24 -4.19
N ARG A 81 12.52 -7.80 -3.98
CA ARG A 81 13.23 -8.54 -5.03
C ARG A 81 12.52 -9.82 -5.48
N CYS A 82 11.75 -10.47 -4.59
CA CYS A 82 11.04 -11.70 -4.92
C CYS A 82 9.65 -11.48 -5.51
N GLY A 83 9.10 -10.25 -5.42
CA GLY A 83 7.76 -9.93 -5.92
C GLY A 83 6.60 -10.55 -5.15
N ALA A 84 6.83 -11.23 -4.01
CA ALA A 84 5.76 -11.94 -3.28
C ALA A 84 4.60 -11.04 -2.82
N ARG A 85 4.85 -9.74 -2.64
CA ARG A 85 3.83 -8.75 -2.28
C ARG A 85 3.21 -8.03 -3.47
N TYR A 86 3.40 -8.53 -4.69
CA TYR A 86 2.68 -8.05 -5.86
C TYR A 86 1.29 -8.68 -5.85
N VAL A 87 0.25 -7.86 -5.85
CA VAL A 87 -1.15 -8.31 -5.75
C VAL A 87 -1.88 -7.90 -7.01
N SER A 88 -2.37 -8.87 -7.77
CA SER A 88 -3.17 -8.65 -8.98
C SER A 88 -4.64 -8.46 -8.65
N ALA A 89 -5.36 -7.79 -9.55
CA ALA A 89 -6.79 -7.52 -9.42
C ALA A 89 -7.15 -7.00 -8.01
N VAL A 90 -6.48 -5.95 -7.57
CA VAL A 90 -6.69 -5.36 -6.24
C VAL A 90 -8.17 -4.99 -6.08
N THR A 91 -8.82 -5.55 -5.06
CA THR A 91 -10.23 -5.29 -4.74
C THR A 91 -10.38 -4.38 -3.54
N HIS A 92 -9.46 -4.43 -2.58
CA HIS A 92 -9.54 -3.69 -1.32
C HIS A 92 -8.16 -3.20 -0.87
N VAL A 93 -8.13 -1.96 -0.37
CA VAL A 93 -7.01 -1.39 0.39
C VAL A 93 -7.59 -0.89 1.71
N TRP A 94 -7.31 -1.61 2.80
CA TRP A 94 -7.64 -1.16 4.15
C TRP A 94 -6.47 -0.37 4.74
N PHE A 95 -6.77 0.74 5.40
CA PHE A 95 -5.78 1.60 6.07
C PHE A 95 -6.16 1.79 7.54
N GLY A 96 -5.25 1.50 8.45
CA GLY A 96 -5.53 1.65 9.88
C GLY A 96 -4.32 1.54 10.79
N ALA A 97 -4.51 1.94 12.04
CA ALA A 97 -3.49 1.83 13.07
C ALA A 97 -3.44 0.40 13.63
N LEU A 98 -2.25 -0.15 13.79
CA LEU A 98 -2.02 -1.30 14.65
C LEU A 98 -2.18 -0.83 16.10
N PRO A 99 -3.17 -1.34 16.87
CA PRO A 99 -3.26 -1.05 18.29
C PRO A 99 -2.03 -1.61 19.02
N THR A 100 -1.68 -1.02 20.16
CA THR A 100 -0.63 -1.57 21.02
C THR A 100 -0.99 -3.03 21.34
N PRO A 101 -0.11 -4.00 21.03
CA PRO A 101 -0.38 -5.39 21.37
C PRO A 101 -0.56 -5.52 22.88
N ASP A 102 -1.61 -6.22 23.30
CA ASP A 102 -1.76 -6.63 24.69
C ASP A 102 -0.79 -7.79 24.95
N VAL A 103 0.41 -7.44 25.38
CA VAL A 103 1.37 -8.38 25.93
C VAL A 103 1.01 -8.54 27.39
N GLY A 104 0.17 -9.52 27.72
CA GLY A 104 -0.28 -9.82 29.08
C GLY A 104 0.85 -10.28 30.02
N LEU A 105 1.85 -9.42 30.21
CA LEU A 105 2.97 -9.51 31.13
C LEU A 105 2.57 -9.03 32.53
#